data_AF-A0A2U9B524-F1
#
_entry.id   AF-A0A2U9B524-F1
#
_cell.length_a   1.000
_cell.length_b   1.000
_cell.length_c   1.000
_cell.angle_alpha   90.00
_cell.angle_beta   90.00
_cell.angle_gamma   90.00
#
_symmetry.space_group_name_H-M   'P 1'
#
loop_
_entity.id
_entity.type
_entity.pdbx_description
1 polymer ?
#
loop_
_entity_poly.entity_id
_entity_poly.type
_entity_poly.pdbx_seq_one_letter_code
_entity_poly.pdbx_strand_id
1 'polypeptide(L)'
;MPPKKKTKKTMKKIQERSDNDLEAKYRRSVLDIAVLQDHIAVQCESVRTVQSDRVDLRRRMRDMEQTLQHERQDHRDVNSDFSRQYKTMQIELTNKVKRLEKEVSRLNEELALCQEELRKERREREQMEQEKDTAMNDLQHKMDNMETDYEKILHDTLDSLTSQLPVTRQRREDESTTLHQHHKALLSEFGLNARDM
;
A
#
# COMPACT_ATOMS: atom_id res chain seq x y z
N MET A 1 -128.62 91.72 -4.58
CA MET A 1 -128.64 90.46 -3.79
C MET A 1 -127.52 89.53 -4.28
N PRO A 2 -126.95 88.67 -3.40
CA PRO A 2 -125.53 88.16 -3.38
C PRO A 2 -125.35 86.75 -4.01
N PRO A 3 -124.24 85.93 -3.87
CA PRO A 3 -122.81 86.14 -3.47
C PRO A 3 -121.66 85.29 -4.20
N LYS A 4 -120.38 85.67 -3.93
CA LYS A 4 -119.12 84.87 -3.63
C LYS A 4 -118.41 83.89 -4.61
N LYS A 5 -117.06 84.04 -4.74
CA LYS A 5 -115.95 83.10 -4.34
C LYS A 5 -114.59 83.38 -5.06
N LYS A 6 -113.58 83.93 -4.38
CA LYS A 6 -112.18 84.04 -4.86
C LYS A 6 -111.16 83.73 -3.74
N THR A 7 -110.90 82.45 -3.47
CA THR A 7 -109.81 82.04 -2.53
C THR A 7 -109.35 80.58 -2.70
N LYS A 8 -109.37 80.01 -3.91
CA LYS A 8 -109.00 78.59 -4.15
C LYS A 8 -107.73 78.37 -4.98
N LYS A 9 -107.12 79.42 -5.55
CA LYS A 9 -105.94 79.28 -6.43
C LYS A 9 -104.59 79.33 -5.71
N THR A 10 -104.49 79.99 -4.55
CA THR A 10 -103.22 80.18 -3.84
C THR A 10 -102.83 78.99 -2.96
N MET A 11 -103.79 78.30 -2.32
CA MET A 11 -103.52 77.05 -1.56
C MET A 11 -103.14 75.87 -2.47
N LYS A 12 -103.70 75.79 -3.69
CA LYS A 12 -103.41 74.70 -4.64
C LYS A 12 -101.96 74.71 -5.14
N LYS A 13 -101.38 75.89 -5.33
CA LYS A 13 -99.99 76.09 -5.80
C LYS A 13 -98.94 75.83 -4.71
N ILE A 14 -99.32 75.92 -3.43
CA ILE A 14 -98.45 75.59 -2.29
C ILE A 14 -98.43 74.06 -2.07
N GLN A 15 -99.59 73.40 -2.19
CA GLN A 15 -99.71 71.94 -2.13
C GLN A 15 -98.99 71.23 -3.30
N GLU A 16 -99.15 71.70 -4.54
CA GLU A 16 -98.41 71.17 -5.71
C GLU A 16 -96.89 71.39 -5.60
N ARG A 17 -96.44 72.44 -4.91
CA ARG A 17 -95.02 72.67 -4.65
C ARG A 17 -94.49 71.76 -3.55
N SER A 18 -95.26 71.47 -2.49
CA SER A 18 -94.84 70.53 -1.46
C SER A 18 -94.89 69.08 -1.92
N ASP A 19 -95.89 68.70 -2.74
CA ASP A 19 -95.96 67.36 -3.35
C ASP A 19 -94.81 67.14 -4.34
N ASN A 20 -94.48 68.13 -5.18
CA ASN A 20 -93.31 68.06 -6.05
C ASN A 20 -91.97 68.00 -5.27
N ASP A 21 -91.86 68.69 -4.13
CA ASP A 21 -90.69 68.61 -3.25
C ASP A 21 -90.58 67.25 -2.55
N LEU A 22 -91.69 66.67 -2.11
CA LEU A 22 -91.76 65.33 -1.53
C LEU A 22 -91.39 64.26 -2.57
N GLU A 23 -91.88 64.39 -3.80
CA GLU A 23 -91.58 63.47 -4.89
C GLU A 23 -90.11 63.60 -5.36
N ALA A 24 -89.56 64.82 -5.40
CA ALA A 24 -88.14 65.04 -5.65
C ALA A 24 -87.25 64.42 -4.56
N LYS A 25 -87.62 64.56 -3.28
CA LYS A 25 -86.95 63.91 -2.14
C LYS A 25 -87.05 62.38 -2.21
N TYR A 26 -88.20 61.84 -2.60
CA TYR A 26 -88.38 60.41 -2.79
C TYR A 26 -87.50 59.88 -3.91
N ARG A 27 -87.48 60.53 -5.09
CA ARG A 27 -86.58 60.15 -6.20
C ARG A 27 -85.11 60.22 -5.81
N ARG A 28 -84.71 61.24 -5.04
CA ARG A 28 -83.35 61.34 -4.50
C ARG A 28 -83.02 60.22 -3.52
N SER A 29 -83.94 59.88 -2.61
CA SER A 29 -83.80 58.75 -1.69
C SER A 29 -83.65 57.42 -2.43
N VAL A 30 -84.43 57.19 -3.50
CA VAL A 30 -84.30 55.97 -4.34
C VAL A 30 -82.92 55.89 -5.01
N LEU A 31 -82.41 57.01 -5.53
CA LEU A 31 -81.06 57.06 -6.11
C LEU A 31 -79.97 56.82 -5.05
N ASP A 32 -80.10 57.43 -3.87
CA ASP A 32 -79.16 57.24 -2.77
C ASP A 32 -79.15 55.77 -2.31
N ILE A 33 -80.32 55.12 -2.22
CA ILE A 33 -80.44 53.68 -1.94
C ILE A 33 -79.72 52.85 -3.01
N ALA A 34 -79.92 53.14 -4.30
CA ALA A 34 -79.28 52.41 -5.38
C ALA A 34 -77.74 52.54 -5.36
N VAL A 35 -77.22 53.74 -5.10
CA VAL A 35 -75.78 53.99 -4.96
C VAL A 35 -75.20 53.25 -3.75
N LEU A 36 -75.91 53.25 -2.61
CA LEU A 36 -75.49 52.51 -1.43
C LEU A 36 -75.51 50.99 -1.67
N GLN A 37 -76.50 50.47 -2.39
CA GLN A 37 -76.58 49.06 -2.77
C GLN A 37 -75.42 48.64 -3.68
N ASP A 38 -75.09 49.46 -4.68
CA ASP A 38 -73.95 49.22 -5.58
C ASP A 38 -72.62 49.26 -4.81
N HIS A 39 -72.46 50.24 -3.90
CA HIS A 39 -71.27 50.31 -3.04
C HIS A 39 -71.12 49.07 -2.16
N ILE A 40 -72.21 48.58 -1.56
CA ILE A 40 -72.23 47.34 -0.78
C ILE A 40 -71.86 46.14 -1.68
N ALA A 41 -72.38 46.08 -2.91
CA ALA A 41 -72.07 45.00 -3.85
C ALA A 41 -70.57 44.94 -4.18
N VAL A 42 -69.97 46.09 -4.50
CA VAL A 42 -68.52 46.22 -4.75
C VAL A 42 -67.70 45.84 -3.51
N GLN A 43 -68.11 46.29 -2.33
CA GLN A 43 -67.44 45.90 -1.07
C GLN A 43 -67.55 44.39 -0.82
N CYS A 44 -68.72 43.77 -1.05
CA CYS A 44 -68.90 42.34 -0.90
C CYS A 44 -68.03 41.53 -1.87
N GLU A 45 -67.92 41.96 -3.13
CA GLU A 45 -67.05 41.32 -4.12
C GLU A 45 -65.58 41.43 -3.73
N SER A 46 -65.12 42.62 -3.33
CA SER A 46 -63.76 42.83 -2.83
C SER A 46 -63.43 41.99 -1.59
N VAL A 47 -64.37 41.85 -0.65
CA VAL A 47 -64.16 40.98 0.52
C VAL A 47 -64.08 39.51 0.10
N ARG A 48 -64.90 39.07 -0.87
CA ARG A 48 -64.85 37.69 -1.39
C ARG A 48 -63.53 37.37 -2.08
N THR A 49 -63.01 38.27 -2.92
CA THR A 49 -61.73 38.06 -3.60
C THR A 49 -60.58 37.99 -2.60
N VAL A 50 -60.48 38.95 -1.68
CA VAL A 50 -59.47 38.94 -0.60
C VAL A 50 -59.57 37.69 0.26
N GLN A 51 -60.78 37.19 0.53
CA GLN A 51 -60.97 35.96 1.30
C GLN A 51 -60.50 34.72 0.53
N SER A 52 -60.75 34.64 -0.77
CA SER A 52 -60.25 33.57 -1.64
C SER A 52 -58.73 33.57 -1.70
N ASP A 53 -58.13 34.74 -1.98
CA ASP A 53 -56.68 34.91 -2.05
C ASP A 53 -56.01 34.53 -0.72
N ARG A 54 -56.64 34.91 0.41
CA ARG A 54 -56.17 34.52 1.74
C ARG A 54 -56.20 33.00 1.95
N VAL A 55 -57.24 32.31 1.48
CA VAL A 55 -57.34 30.84 1.58
C VAL A 55 -56.27 30.18 0.71
N ASP A 56 -56.09 30.66 -0.51
CA ASP A 56 -55.08 30.15 -1.44
C ASP A 56 -53.66 30.37 -0.93
N LEU A 57 -53.35 31.57 -0.42
CA LEU A 57 -52.05 31.87 0.18
C LEU A 57 -51.79 30.97 1.38
N ARG A 58 -52.78 30.78 2.26
CA ARG A 58 -52.66 29.85 3.40
C ARG A 58 -52.42 28.41 2.97
N ARG A 59 -53.03 27.96 1.87
CA ARG A 59 -52.75 26.63 1.30
C ARG A 59 -51.30 26.54 0.83
N ARG A 60 -50.85 27.48 -0.01
CA ARG A 60 -49.47 27.51 -0.53
C ARG A 60 -48.42 27.59 0.59
N MET A 61 -48.69 28.36 1.66
CA MET A 61 -47.82 28.41 2.83
C MET A 61 -47.68 27.04 3.50
N ARG A 62 -48.79 26.33 3.72
CA ARG A 62 -48.75 24.98 4.30
C ARG A 62 -48.00 23.99 3.40
N ASP A 63 -48.25 24.04 2.10
CA ASP A 63 -47.58 23.15 1.14
C ASP A 63 -46.06 23.39 1.16
N MET A 64 -45.64 24.67 1.15
CA MET A 64 -44.22 25.02 1.21
C MET A 64 -43.56 24.68 2.55
N GLU A 65 -44.28 24.82 3.67
CA GLU A 65 -43.82 24.36 4.98
C GLU A 65 -43.61 22.84 5.01
N GLN A 66 -44.52 22.07 4.40
CA GLN A 66 -44.40 20.63 4.28
C GLN A 66 -43.21 20.22 3.40
N THR A 67 -43.04 20.84 2.23
CA THR A 67 -41.88 20.59 1.37
C THR A 67 -40.58 20.92 2.10
N LEU A 68 -40.50 22.06 2.79
CA LEU A 68 -39.31 22.43 3.56
C LEU A 68 -39.01 21.43 4.68
N GLN A 69 -40.03 20.91 5.36
CA GLN A 69 -39.85 19.86 6.37
C GLN A 69 -39.32 18.56 5.76
N HIS A 70 -39.83 18.17 4.59
CA HIS A 70 -39.39 16.98 3.88
C HIS A 70 -37.92 17.12 3.45
N GLU A 71 -37.56 18.23 2.78
CA GLU A 71 -36.18 18.51 2.37
C GLU A 71 -35.20 18.52 3.58
N ARG A 72 -35.64 19.06 4.72
CA ARG A 72 -34.84 19.02 5.96
C ARG A 72 -34.70 17.61 6.53
N GLN A 73 -35.68 16.75 6.32
CA GLN A 73 -35.60 15.35 6.72
C GLN A 73 -34.65 14.59 5.80
N ASP A 74 -34.83 14.73 4.49
CA ASP A 74 -33.99 14.11 3.47
C ASP A 74 -32.52 14.51 3.63
N HIS A 75 -32.25 15.80 3.86
CA HIS A 75 -30.90 16.29 4.14
C HIS A 75 -30.31 15.65 5.41
N ARG A 76 -31.11 15.45 6.47
CA ARG A 76 -30.64 14.78 7.69
C ARG A 76 -30.33 13.32 7.44
N ASP A 77 -31.15 12.64 6.64
CA ASP A 77 -30.97 11.22 6.31
C ASP A 77 -29.72 11.02 5.43
N VAL A 78 -29.55 11.83 4.39
CA VAL A 78 -28.35 11.83 3.54
C VAL A 78 -27.09 12.11 4.35
N ASN A 79 -27.12 13.11 5.24
CA ASN A 79 -25.97 13.45 6.08
C ASN A 79 -25.63 12.34 7.09
N SER A 80 -26.66 11.65 7.63
CA SER A 80 -26.50 10.48 8.50
C SER A 80 -25.85 9.32 7.73
N ASP A 81 -26.31 9.05 6.51
CA ASP A 81 -25.75 8.01 5.64
C ASP A 81 -24.29 8.30 5.29
N PHE A 82 -23.97 9.54 4.91
CA PHE A 82 -22.58 9.94 4.64
C PHE A 82 -21.69 9.77 5.88
N SER A 83 -22.19 10.17 7.05
CA SER A 83 -21.49 9.98 8.32
C SER A 83 -21.25 8.51 8.64
N ARG A 84 -22.22 7.63 8.36
CA ARG A 84 -22.07 6.17 8.53
C ARG A 84 -21.01 5.63 7.58
N GLN A 85 -21.09 5.96 6.29
CA GLN A 85 -20.14 5.50 5.27
C GLN A 85 -18.72 5.96 5.58
N TYR A 86 -18.54 7.22 5.97
CA TYR A 86 -17.24 7.75 6.36
C TYR A 86 -16.64 6.97 7.55
N LYS A 87 -17.43 6.70 8.58
CA LYS A 87 -16.98 5.91 9.74
C LYS A 87 -16.62 4.48 9.34
N THR A 88 -17.43 3.82 8.50
CA THR A 88 -17.14 2.48 7.99
C THR A 88 -15.80 2.47 7.24
N MET A 89 -15.62 3.39 6.29
CA MET A 89 -14.39 3.51 5.51
C MET A 89 -13.19 3.80 6.41
N GLN A 90 -13.34 4.68 7.40
CA GLN A 90 -12.28 4.99 8.37
C GLN A 90 -11.84 3.73 9.15
N ILE A 91 -12.81 2.92 9.61
CA ILE A 91 -12.53 1.66 10.32
C ILE A 91 -11.83 0.67 9.40
N GLU A 92 -12.32 0.50 8.17
CA GLU A 92 -11.73 -0.42 7.19
C GLU A 92 -10.28 -0.06 6.85
N LEU A 93 -10.02 1.22 6.56
CA LEU A 93 -8.67 1.73 6.29
C LEU A 93 -7.76 1.57 7.50
N THR A 94 -8.23 1.92 8.71
CA THR A 94 -7.47 1.74 9.95
C THR A 94 -7.11 0.28 10.17
N ASN A 95 -8.06 -0.63 9.93
CA ASN A 95 -7.81 -2.07 10.03
C ASN A 95 -6.83 -2.56 8.97
N LYS A 96 -6.90 -2.04 7.74
CA LYS A 96 -5.95 -2.37 6.68
C LYS A 96 -4.54 -1.91 7.03
N VAL A 97 -4.38 -0.68 7.52
CA VAL A 97 -3.09 -0.15 7.99
C VAL A 97 -2.52 -1.04 9.09
N LYS A 98 -3.29 -1.32 10.14
CA LYS A 98 -2.86 -2.21 11.24
C LYS A 98 -2.44 -3.60 10.77
N ARG A 99 -3.14 -4.18 9.79
CA ARG A 99 -2.76 -5.48 9.21
C ARG A 99 -1.44 -5.39 8.45
N LEU A 100 -1.29 -4.36 7.62
CA LEU A 100 -0.05 -4.15 6.85
C LEU A 100 1.14 -3.87 7.75
N GLU A 101 0.97 -3.07 8.81
CA GLU A 101 2.01 -2.81 9.81
C GLU A 101 2.47 -4.11 10.49
N LYS A 102 1.54 -4.97 10.90
CA LYS A 102 1.88 -6.28 11.48
C LYS A 102 2.64 -7.17 10.50
N GLU A 103 2.22 -7.19 9.24
CA GLU A 103 2.87 -8.01 8.22
C GLU A 103 4.28 -7.51 7.90
N VAL A 104 4.47 -6.18 7.83
CA VAL A 104 5.79 -5.58 7.66
C VAL A 104 6.71 -5.92 8.84
N SER A 105 6.21 -5.83 10.08
CA SER A 105 7.00 -6.23 11.25
C SER A 105 7.39 -7.71 11.21
N ARG A 106 6.45 -8.61 10.89
CA ARG A 106 6.70 -10.06 10.77
C ARG A 106 7.75 -10.36 9.69
N LEU A 107 7.62 -9.77 8.51
CA LEU A 107 8.56 -9.98 7.41
C LEU A 107 9.95 -9.43 7.74
N ASN A 108 10.04 -8.32 8.47
CA ASN A 108 11.32 -7.79 8.93
C ASN A 108 12.00 -8.71 9.95
N GLU A 109 11.23 -9.31 10.87
CA GLU A 109 11.75 -10.30 11.83
C GLU A 109 12.26 -11.56 11.10
N GLU A 110 11.47 -12.09 10.15
CA GLU A 110 11.87 -13.25 9.34
C GLU A 110 13.11 -12.96 8.49
N LEU A 111 13.20 -11.76 7.91
CA LEU A 111 14.37 -11.34 7.16
C LEU A 111 15.61 -11.24 8.07
N ALA A 112 15.47 -10.70 9.27
CA ALA A 112 16.57 -10.60 10.23
C ALA A 112 17.08 -11.98 10.65
N LEU A 113 16.17 -12.92 10.94
CA LEU A 113 16.52 -14.31 11.27
C LEU A 113 17.25 -15.00 10.12
N CYS A 114 16.69 -14.93 8.90
CA CYS A 114 17.30 -15.54 7.71
C CYS A 114 18.69 -14.95 7.42
N GLN A 115 18.87 -13.64 7.60
CA GLN A 115 20.19 -13.02 7.43
C GLN A 115 21.19 -13.49 8.49
N GLU A 116 20.77 -13.70 9.73
CA GLU A 116 21.68 -14.19 10.77
C GLU A 116 22.06 -15.66 10.54
N GLU A 117 21.10 -16.50 10.17
CA GLU A 117 21.36 -17.89 9.79
C GLU A 117 22.32 -17.96 8.60
N LEU A 118 22.11 -17.15 7.56
CA LEU A 118 23.00 -17.08 6.41
C LEU A 118 24.42 -16.63 6.79
N ARG A 119 24.55 -15.64 7.70
CA ARG A 119 25.86 -15.21 8.20
C ARG A 119 26.54 -16.31 8.99
N LYS A 120 25.80 -17.02 9.84
CA LYS A 120 26.31 -18.14 10.62
C LYS A 120 26.81 -19.26 9.71
N GLU A 121 26.00 -19.69 8.75
CA GLU A 121 26.34 -20.75 7.79
C GLU A 121 27.60 -20.39 6.98
N ARG A 122 27.71 -19.12 6.54
CA ARG A 122 28.91 -18.64 5.83
C ARG A 122 30.17 -18.73 6.69
N ARG A 123 30.10 -18.31 7.96
CA ARG A 123 31.24 -18.40 8.89
C ARG A 123 31.65 -19.85 9.12
N GLU A 124 30.67 -20.74 9.34
CA GLU A 124 30.92 -22.17 9.56
C GLU A 124 31.56 -22.81 8.33
N ARG A 125 31.08 -22.47 7.13
CA ARG A 125 31.69 -22.92 5.87
C ARG A 125 33.11 -22.41 5.70
N GLU A 126 33.35 -21.11 5.93
CA GLU A 126 34.69 -20.52 5.82
C GLU A 126 35.68 -21.17 6.81
N GLN A 127 35.23 -21.44 8.04
CA GLN A 127 36.04 -22.14 9.03
C GLN A 127 36.37 -23.57 8.59
N MET A 128 35.37 -24.33 8.11
CA MET A 128 35.60 -25.68 7.59
C MET A 128 36.58 -25.67 6.42
N GLU A 129 36.47 -24.70 5.51
CA GLU A 129 37.38 -24.55 4.37
C GLU A 129 38.82 -24.31 4.84
N GLN A 130 39.03 -23.43 5.81
CA GLN A 130 40.35 -23.19 6.42
C GLN A 130 40.92 -24.43 7.13
N GLU A 131 40.09 -25.18 7.87
CA GLU A 131 40.51 -26.43 8.52
C GLU A 131 40.92 -27.49 7.50
N LYS A 132 40.23 -27.56 6.35
CA LYS A 132 40.57 -28.49 5.27
C LYS A 132 41.86 -28.06 4.55
N ASP A 133 42.03 -26.78 4.28
CA ASP A 133 43.25 -26.26 3.64
C ASP A 133 44.48 -26.46 4.53
N THR A 134 44.36 -26.23 5.84
CA THR A 134 45.45 -26.51 6.79
C THR A 134 45.79 -28.00 6.82
N ALA A 135 44.81 -28.88 6.89
CA ALA A 135 45.03 -30.32 6.83
C ALA A 135 45.67 -30.78 5.50
N MET A 136 45.26 -30.20 4.37
CA MET A 136 45.87 -30.49 3.07
C MET A 136 47.33 -30.05 3.02
N ASN A 137 47.65 -28.85 3.49
CA ASN A 137 49.02 -28.34 3.54
C ASN A 137 49.91 -29.19 4.45
N ASP A 138 49.41 -29.60 5.62
CA ASP A 138 50.13 -30.47 6.55
C ASP A 138 50.45 -31.84 5.93
N LEU A 139 49.49 -32.42 5.19
CA LEU A 139 49.70 -33.68 4.48
C LEU A 139 50.69 -33.53 3.33
N GLN A 140 50.59 -32.43 2.56
CA GLN A 140 51.53 -32.14 1.48
C GLN A 140 52.96 -32.01 2.02
N HIS A 141 53.17 -31.25 3.09
CA HIS A 141 54.48 -31.12 3.72
C HIS A 141 55.03 -32.45 4.24
N LYS A 142 54.19 -33.32 4.81
CA LYS A 142 54.62 -34.67 5.21
C LYS A 142 55.03 -35.51 4.01
N MET A 143 54.29 -35.44 2.90
CA MET A 143 54.65 -36.13 1.67
C MET A 143 55.98 -35.63 1.12
N ASP A 144 56.18 -34.32 1.01
CA ASP A 144 57.42 -33.72 0.49
C ASP A 144 58.64 -34.11 1.36
N ASN A 145 58.47 -34.12 2.69
CA ASN A 145 59.51 -34.57 3.62
C ASN A 145 59.84 -36.06 3.43
N MET A 146 58.81 -36.92 3.33
CA MET A 146 59.01 -38.34 3.08
C MET A 146 59.67 -38.60 1.72
N GLU A 147 59.28 -37.86 0.67
CA GLU A 147 59.90 -37.94 -0.65
C GLU A 147 61.39 -37.59 -0.59
N THR A 148 61.74 -36.51 0.10
CA THR A 148 63.14 -36.08 0.31
C THR A 148 63.94 -37.13 1.09
N ASP A 149 63.37 -37.71 2.15
CA ASP A 149 64.01 -38.76 2.95
C ASP A 149 64.26 -40.03 2.12
N TYR A 150 63.28 -40.43 1.29
CA TYR A 150 63.44 -41.58 0.39
C TYR A 150 64.49 -41.32 -0.69
N GLU A 151 64.49 -40.14 -1.30
CA GLU A 151 65.48 -39.73 -2.29
C GLU A 151 66.89 -39.79 -1.69
N LYS A 152 67.08 -39.29 -0.47
CA LYS A 152 68.35 -39.35 0.25
C LYS A 152 68.80 -40.79 0.50
N ILE A 153 67.93 -41.67 1.02
CA ILE A 153 68.26 -43.08 1.27
C ILE A 153 68.67 -43.77 -0.03
N LEU A 154 67.97 -43.50 -1.13
CA LEU A 154 68.29 -44.05 -2.45
C LEU A 154 69.66 -43.58 -2.94
N HIS A 155 69.95 -42.28 -2.85
CA HIS A 155 71.26 -41.73 -3.20
C HIS A 155 72.38 -42.29 -2.34
N ASP A 156 72.25 -42.27 -1.01
CA ASP A 156 73.24 -42.81 -0.08
C ASP A 156 73.54 -44.30 -0.37
N THR A 157 72.51 -45.07 -0.72
CA THR A 157 72.65 -46.49 -1.07
C THR A 157 73.38 -46.67 -2.41
N LEU A 158 73.02 -45.90 -3.43
CA LEU A 158 73.66 -45.93 -4.74
C LEU A 158 75.13 -45.48 -4.68
N ASP A 159 75.43 -44.44 -3.91
CA ASP A 159 76.79 -43.93 -3.70
C ASP A 159 77.65 -44.95 -2.95
N SER A 160 77.09 -45.61 -1.92
CA SER A 160 77.74 -46.71 -1.21
C SER A 160 78.07 -47.87 -2.15
N LEU A 161 77.12 -48.31 -2.98
CA LEU A 161 77.37 -49.36 -3.98
C LEU A 161 78.44 -48.94 -5.01
N THR A 162 78.38 -47.69 -5.47
CA THR A 162 79.31 -47.14 -6.45
C THR A 162 80.73 -47.03 -5.89
N SER A 163 80.88 -46.67 -4.62
CA SER A 163 82.19 -46.61 -3.94
C SER A 163 82.79 -47.99 -3.65
N GLN A 164 81.97 -49.01 -3.40
CA GLN A 164 82.42 -50.39 -3.14
C GLN A 164 82.85 -51.15 -4.41
N LEU A 165 82.24 -50.84 -5.56
CA LEU A 165 82.55 -51.45 -6.86
C LEU A 165 84.03 -51.39 -7.26
N PRO A 166 84.73 -50.24 -7.25
CA PRO A 166 86.14 -50.17 -7.61
C PRO A 166 87.03 -50.88 -6.59
N VAL A 167 86.69 -50.83 -5.30
CA VAL A 167 87.46 -51.51 -4.24
C VAL A 167 87.39 -53.02 -4.40
N THR A 168 86.19 -53.56 -4.60
CA THR A 168 86.00 -55.00 -4.85
C THR A 168 86.62 -55.44 -6.18
N ARG A 169 86.53 -54.60 -7.22
CA ARG A 169 87.21 -54.85 -8.50
C ARG A 169 88.73 -54.89 -8.36
N GLN A 170 89.32 -53.88 -7.71
CA GLN A 170 90.77 -53.80 -7.47
C GLN A 170 91.24 -55.01 -6.66
N ARG A 171 90.55 -55.34 -5.56
CA ARG A 171 90.86 -56.52 -4.75
C ARG A 171 90.86 -57.81 -5.59
N ARG A 172 89.89 -57.96 -6.51
CA ARG A 172 89.81 -59.13 -7.39
C ARG A 172 90.95 -59.16 -8.42
N GLU A 173 91.35 -58.01 -8.94
CA GLU A 173 92.52 -57.87 -9.82
C GLU A 173 93.83 -58.18 -9.06
N ASP A 174 93.96 -57.72 -7.82
CA ASP A 174 95.11 -58.02 -6.94
C ASP A 174 95.17 -59.52 -6.58
N GLU A 175 94.05 -60.12 -6.18
CA GLU A 175 93.94 -61.57 -5.93
C GLU A 175 94.25 -62.38 -7.21
N SER A 176 93.82 -61.90 -8.38
CA SER A 176 94.13 -62.53 -9.67
C SER A 176 95.62 -62.44 -10.02
N THR A 177 96.25 -61.28 -9.83
CA THR A 177 97.68 -61.07 -10.13
C THR A 177 98.58 -61.85 -9.17
N THR A 178 98.27 -61.86 -7.87
CA THR A 178 99.00 -62.66 -6.87
C THR A 178 98.89 -64.15 -7.17
N LEU A 179 97.70 -64.64 -7.53
CA LEU A 179 97.52 -66.02 -7.98
C LEU A 179 98.32 -66.32 -9.26
N HIS A 180 98.35 -65.40 -10.23
CA HIS A 180 99.13 -65.57 -11.46
C HIS A 180 100.65 -65.58 -11.18
N GLN A 181 101.13 -64.71 -10.29
CA GLN A 181 102.52 -64.68 -9.83
C GLN A 181 102.92 -65.96 -9.10
N HIS A 182 102.06 -66.47 -8.21
CA HIS A 182 102.29 -67.74 -7.50
C HIS A 182 102.41 -68.91 -8.48
N HIS A 183 101.48 -69.04 -9.43
CA HIS A 183 101.57 -70.09 -10.46
C HIS A 183 102.81 -69.94 -11.34
N LYS A 184 103.16 -68.71 -11.72
CA LYS A 184 104.39 -68.43 -12.47
C LYS A 184 105.64 -68.86 -11.70
N ALA A 185 105.72 -68.58 -10.41
CA ALA A 185 106.84 -68.99 -9.55
C ALA A 185 106.92 -70.52 -9.45
N LEU A 186 105.79 -71.18 -9.19
CA LEU A 186 105.70 -72.64 -9.12
C LEU A 186 106.15 -73.30 -10.42
N LEU A 187 105.69 -72.81 -11.58
CA LEU A 187 106.13 -73.30 -12.89
C LEU A 187 107.64 -73.12 -13.11
N SER A 188 108.21 -72.01 -12.62
CA SER A 188 109.65 -71.76 -12.62
C SER A 188 110.43 -72.76 -11.76
N GLU A 189 109.93 -73.12 -10.58
CA GLU A 189 110.52 -74.16 -9.72
C GLU A 189 110.52 -75.55 -10.39
N PHE A 190 109.51 -75.84 -11.22
CA PHE A 190 109.44 -77.07 -12.01
C PHE A 190 110.22 -77.00 -13.35
N GLY A 191 110.96 -75.91 -13.63
CA GLY A 191 111.76 -75.74 -14.85
C GLY A 191 110.95 -75.44 -16.11
N LEU A 192 109.67 -75.06 -15.97
CA LEU A 192 108.74 -74.78 -17.06
C LEU A 192 108.52 -73.28 -17.19
N ASN A 193 109.48 -72.56 -17.77
CA ASN A 193 109.33 -71.12 -18.02
C ASN A 193 108.67 -70.86 -19.38
N ALA A 194 107.64 -70.00 -19.40
CA ALA A 194 106.99 -69.54 -20.63
C ALA A 194 107.86 -68.59 -21.49
N ARG A 195 109.19 -68.61 -21.33
CA ARG A 195 110.19 -67.86 -22.09
C ARG A 195 111.13 -68.75 -22.91
N ASP A 196 110.85 -70.05 -22.97
CA ASP A 196 111.54 -71.01 -23.85
C ASP A 196 110.73 -71.34 -25.14
N MET A 197 109.77 -70.47 -25.51
CA MET A 197 109.16 -70.37 -26.86
C MET A 197 108.87 -68.90 -27.17
#